data_AF-A0A6G9RSM3-F1
#
_entry.id   AF-A0A6G9RSM3-F1
#
_cell.length_a   1.000
_cell.length_b   1.000
_cell.length_c   1.000
_cell.angle_alpha   90.00
_cell.angle_beta   90.00
_cell.angle_gamma   90.00
#
_symmetry.space_group_name_H-M   'P 1'
#
loop_
_entity.id
_entity.type
_entity.pdbx_description
1 polymer ?
#
loop_
_entity_poly.entity_id
_entity_poly.type
_entity_poly.pdbx_seq_one_letter_code
_entity_poly.pdbx_strand_id
1 'polypeptide(L)'
;IWGNDNYRTNGALVNIALATGNVGRPGGGVVRLGGHQEGYSRPGDAHVGRPAAYVDKLLIDGQGGVHHIWGCDHYKTTLNASEFKRAYKQRTDKVKDAMNAVPYGDREAMVEAIVAAIDQGGLFAVDVDIVPTKIGEACHVVLPAATSGEMNLTSM
;
A
#
# COMPACT_ATOMS: atom_id res chain seq x y z
N ILE A 1 -6.21 -3.95 15.99
CA ILE A 1 -6.43 -2.68 15.23
C ILE A 1 -7.43 -2.89 14.11
N TRP A 2 -7.22 -3.89 13.25
CA TRP A 2 -8.20 -4.34 12.26
C TRP A 2 -9.09 -5.42 12.89
N GLY A 3 -10.41 -5.19 12.93
CA GLY A 3 -11.38 -6.14 13.49
C GLY A 3 -12.07 -5.75 14.81
N ASN A 4 -11.62 -4.70 15.50
CA ASN A 4 -12.36 -4.07 16.59
C ASN A 4 -13.01 -2.77 16.11
N ASP A 5 -14.09 -2.34 16.77
CA ASP A 5 -14.67 -1.00 16.58
C ASP A 5 -13.70 0.07 17.09
N ASN A 6 -12.70 0.39 16.26
CA ASN A 6 -11.65 1.34 16.56
C ASN A 6 -12.23 2.73 16.82
N TYR A 7 -13.22 3.13 16.02
CA TYR A 7 -13.82 4.46 16.09
C TYR A 7 -14.49 4.72 17.44
N ARG A 8 -15.37 3.81 17.89
CA ARG A 8 -16.05 3.98 19.19
C ARG A 8 -15.09 3.76 20.36
N THR A 9 -14.16 2.81 20.26
CA THR A 9 -13.17 2.56 21.32
C THR A 9 -12.26 3.76 21.55
N ASN A 10 -11.81 4.42 20.47
CA ASN A 10 -11.02 5.64 20.56
C ASN A 10 -11.79 6.75 21.28
N GLY A 11 -13.04 6.99 20.87
CA GLY A 11 -13.91 7.97 21.51
C GLY A 11 -14.12 7.68 23.01
N ALA A 12 -14.35 6.41 23.37
CA ALA A 12 -14.55 6.01 24.75
C ALA A 12 -13.33 6.30 25.64
N LEU A 13 -12.11 6.07 25.15
CA LEU A 13 -10.89 6.39 25.89
C LEU A 13 -10.66 7.91 26.00
N VAL A 14 -10.90 8.65 24.91
CA VAL A 14 -10.80 10.11 24.89
C VAL A 14 -11.79 10.75 25.88
N ASN A 15 -13.00 10.21 26.03
CA ASN A 15 -13.99 10.71 26.99
C ASN A 15 -13.45 10.76 28.42
N ILE A 16 -12.67 9.76 28.84
CA ILE A 16 -12.07 9.70 30.19
C ILE A 16 -11.06 10.84 30.37
N ALA A 17 -10.16 11.03 29.40
CA ALA A 17 -9.15 12.07 29.45
C ALA A 17 -9.76 13.48 29.43
N LEU A 18 -10.84 13.68 28.66
CA LEU A 18 -11.59 14.94 28.65
C LEU A 18 -12.28 15.19 29.99
N ALA A 19 -13.02 14.21 30.52
CA ALA A 19 -13.75 14.34 31.79
C ALA A 19 -12.84 14.64 32.99
N THR A 20 -11.59 14.16 32.94
CA THR A 20 -10.58 14.37 33.98
C THR A 20 -9.70 15.60 33.75
N GLY A 21 -9.91 16.35 32.67
CA GLY A 21 -9.12 17.54 32.32
C GLY A 21 -7.65 17.23 32.05
N ASN A 22 -7.34 16.06 31.49
CA ASN A 22 -5.98 15.56 31.27
C ASN A 22 -5.42 15.86 29.86
N VAL A 23 -6.02 16.79 29.11
CA VAL A 23 -5.52 17.20 27.78
C VAL A 23 -4.99 18.63 27.86
N GLY A 24 -3.78 18.87 27.33
CA GLY A 24 -3.15 20.20 27.33
C GLY A 24 -2.59 20.65 28.68
N ARG A 25 -2.32 19.72 29.61
CA ARG A 25 -1.74 19.99 30.95
C ARG A 25 -0.45 19.19 31.18
N PRO A 26 0.51 19.70 31.97
CA PRO A 26 1.72 18.97 32.33
C PRO A 26 1.40 17.62 32.98
N GLY A 27 2.09 16.56 32.54
CA GLY A 27 1.88 15.19 33.05
C GLY A 27 0.60 14.50 32.56
N GLY A 28 -0.24 15.18 31.77
CA GLY A 28 -1.43 14.59 31.13
C GLY A 28 -1.17 14.14 29.68
N GLY A 29 -2.22 13.61 29.05
CA GLY A 29 -2.24 13.27 27.62
C GLY A 29 -3.13 12.07 27.31
N VAL A 30 -3.87 12.14 26.19
CA VAL A 30 -4.47 10.96 25.53
C VAL A 30 -3.90 10.92 24.13
N VAL A 31 -2.84 10.12 23.97
CA VAL A 31 -1.99 10.16 22.78
C VAL A 31 -1.80 8.76 22.21
N ARG A 32 -1.51 8.68 20.92
CA ARG A 32 -0.94 7.45 20.37
C ARG A 32 0.48 7.32 20.89
N LEU A 33 0.86 6.10 21.30
CA LEU A 33 2.26 5.77 21.59
C LEU A 33 3.11 5.60 20.32
N GLY A 34 2.48 5.71 19.15
CA GLY A 34 3.16 5.71 17.86
C GLY A 34 3.43 4.31 17.30
N GLY A 35 4.22 4.31 16.22
CA GLY A 35 4.74 3.13 15.52
C GLY A 35 5.98 3.56 14.77
N HIS A 36 5.84 3.89 13.49
CA HIS A 36 6.80 4.79 12.82
C HIS A 36 6.69 6.18 13.44
N GLN A 37 7.74 7.00 13.28
CA GLN A 37 7.64 8.42 13.63
C GLN A 37 6.94 9.16 12.46
N GLU A 38 6.66 10.44 12.66
CA GLU A 38 5.75 11.21 11.80
C GLU A 38 6.52 12.13 10.84
N GLY A 39 6.17 12.08 9.55
CA GLY A 39 6.76 12.92 8.49
C GLY A 39 5.77 13.27 7.38
N TYR A 40 4.47 13.32 7.70
CA TYR A 40 3.40 13.43 6.71
C TYR A 40 3.18 14.87 6.24
N SER A 41 3.42 15.15 4.96
CA SER A 41 3.03 16.37 4.27
C SER A 41 2.61 16.05 2.84
N ARG A 42 1.36 16.35 2.47
CA ARG A 42 0.77 16.04 1.16
C ARG A 42 -0.25 17.11 0.74
N PRO A 43 -0.59 17.22 -0.56
CA PRO A 43 -1.74 17.98 -1.01
C PRO A 43 -3.04 17.49 -0.37
N GLY A 44 -4.12 18.29 -0.48
CA GLY A 44 -5.44 17.92 0.03
C GLY A 44 -5.97 16.62 -0.59
N ASP A 45 -6.54 15.77 0.24
CA ASP A 45 -7.02 14.41 -0.09
C ASP A 45 -8.55 14.33 -0.26
N ALA A 46 -9.23 15.47 -0.40
CA ALA A 46 -10.70 15.54 -0.47
C ALA A 46 -11.30 14.65 -1.58
N HIS A 47 -10.58 14.46 -2.68
CA HIS A 47 -10.99 13.60 -3.80
C HIS A 47 -11.03 12.10 -3.46
N VAL A 48 -10.39 11.67 -2.37
CA VAL A 48 -10.34 10.27 -1.92
C VAL A 48 -11.68 9.82 -1.33
N GLY A 49 -12.44 10.74 -0.73
CA GLY A 49 -13.73 10.45 -0.10
C GLY A 49 -13.64 9.76 1.27
N ARG A 50 -14.77 9.71 1.98
CA ARG A 50 -14.92 9.06 3.28
C ARG A 50 -16.32 8.41 3.38
N PRO A 51 -16.44 7.06 3.42
CA PRO A 51 -15.35 6.09 3.48
C PRO A 51 -14.54 6.02 2.18
N ALA A 52 -13.22 5.91 2.31
CA ALA A 52 -12.34 5.67 1.18
C ALA A 52 -12.51 4.24 0.63
N ALA A 53 -12.08 4.00 -0.60
CA ALA A 53 -12.15 2.69 -1.22
C ALA A 53 -11.31 1.64 -0.48
N TYR A 54 -11.83 0.41 -0.38
CA TYR A 54 -11.07 -0.72 0.15
C TYR A 54 -10.22 -1.36 -0.95
N VAL A 55 -8.97 -0.91 -1.08
CA VAL A 55 -8.06 -1.27 -2.18
C VAL A 55 -7.79 -2.77 -2.29
N ASP A 56 -7.51 -3.48 -1.19
CA ASP A 56 -7.28 -4.93 -1.25
C ASP A 56 -8.48 -5.67 -1.86
N LYS A 57 -9.71 -5.25 -1.51
CA LYS A 57 -10.92 -5.81 -2.09
C LYS A 57 -11.02 -5.51 -3.59
N LEU A 58 -10.71 -4.29 -4.02
CA LEU A 58 -10.66 -3.96 -5.46
C LEU A 58 -9.68 -4.87 -6.20
N LEU A 59 -8.49 -5.08 -5.65
CA LEU A 59 -7.45 -5.91 -6.27
C LEU A 59 -7.84 -7.39 -6.31
N ILE A 60 -8.43 -7.92 -5.21
CA ILE A 60 -8.94 -9.30 -5.11
C ILE A 60 -10.09 -9.52 -6.10
N ASP A 61 -11.00 -8.56 -6.23
CA ASP A 61 -12.16 -8.61 -7.13
C ASP A 61 -11.78 -8.35 -8.60
N GLY A 62 -10.49 -8.26 -8.93
CA GLY A 62 -10.00 -8.13 -10.31
C GLY A 62 -10.02 -6.71 -10.88
N GLN A 63 -10.25 -5.68 -10.06
CA GLN A 63 -10.27 -4.28 -10.51
C GLN A 63 -8.87 -3.64 -10.48
N GLY A 64 -8.75 -2.49 -11.14
CA GLY A 64 -7.48 -1.77 -11.32
C GLY A 64 -6.58 -2.45 -12.36
N GLY A 65 -5.71 -1.69 -13.01
CA GLY A 65 -4.80 -2.20 -14.05
C GLY A 65 -3.32 -2.08 -13.72
N VAL A 66 -2.95 -1.01 -13.03
CA VAL A 66 -1.58 -0.73 -12.63
C VAL A 66 -1.53 -0.49 -11.12
N HIS A 67 -0.55 -1.09 -10.45
CA HIS A 67 -0.33 -0.92 -9.01
C HIS A 67 1.09 -0.41 -8.73
N HIS A 68 1.20 0.71 -8.04
CA HIS A 68 2.46 1.26 -7.57
C HIS A 68 2.59 1.04 -6.06
N ILE A 69 3.57 0.23 -5.67
CA ILE A 69 3.86 -0.11 -4.28
C ILE A 69 5.08 0.69 -3.85
N TRP A 70 4.99 1.37 -2.71
CA TRP A 70 6.05 2.22 -2.19
C TRP A 70 6.34 1.84 -0.73
N GLY A 71 7.49 1.21 -0.49
CA GLY A 71 8.03 0.95 0.85
C GLY A 71 7.11 0.15 1.78
N CYS A 72 6.30 -0.77 1.25
CA CYS A 72 5.44 -1.63 2.05
C CYS A 72 5.21 -3.00 1.40
N ASP A 73 5.12 -4.06 2.22
CA ASP A 73 5.05 -5.44 1.74
C ASP A 73 3.76 -6.13 2.23
N HIS A 74 2.69 -5.99 1.44
CA HIS A 74 1.37 -6.54 1.78
C HIS A 74 1.36 -8.06 1.89
N TYR A 75 2.27 -8.76 1.20
CA TYR A 75 2.39 -10.21 1.34
C TYR A 75 2.78 -10.61 2.77
N LYS A 76 3.36 -9.71 3.57
CA LYS A 76 3.66 -9.99 4.98
C LYS A 76 2.64 -9.39 5.94
N THR A 77 2.04 -8.25 5.59
CA THR A 77 1.40 -7.37 6.60
C THR A 77 -0.07 -7.07 6.37
N THR A 78 -0.65 -7.36 5.21
CA THR A 78 -2.07 -7.05 4.99
C THR A 78 -3.01 -8.04 5.70
N LEU A 79 -4.25 -7.61 5.93
CA LEU A 79 -5.31 -8.50 6.40
C LEU A 79 -5.79 -9.42 5.29
N ASN A 80 -6.32 -10.60 5.63
CA ASN A 80 -6.74 -11.60 4.63
C ASN A 80 -5.63 -11.94 3.59
N ALA A 81 -4.37 -11.90 4.04
CA ALA A 81 -3.20 -11.98 3.17
C ALA A 81 -3.14 -13.24 2.28
N SER A 82 -3.70 -14.36 2.71
CA SER A 82 -3.70 -15.59 1.92
C SER A 82 -4.54 -15.46 0.64
N GLU A 83 -5.72 -14.85 0.73
CA GLU A 83 -6.56 -14.55 -0.43
C GLU A 83 -5.94 -13.48 -1.30
N PHE A 84 -5.43 -12.41 -0.67
CA PHE A 84 -4.71 -11.35 -1.38
C PHE A 84 -3.57 -11.93 -2.22
N LYS A 85 -2.68 -12.73 -1.64
CA LYS A 85 -1.57 -13.38 -2.37
C LYS A 85 -2.04 -14.23 -3.54
N ARG A 86 -3.10 -15.02 -3.34
CA ARG A 86 -3.65 -15.90 -4.38
C ARG A 86 -4.13 -15.08 -5.58
N ALA A 87 -4.99 -14.08 -5.34
CA ALA A 87 -5.52 -13.23 -6.38
C ALA A 87 -4.42 -12.38 -7.04
N TYR A 88 -3.55 -11.76 -6.23
CA TYR A 88 -2.48 -10.91 -6.71
C TYR A 88 -1.51 -11.67 -7.61
N LYS A 89 -1.03 -12.84 -7.18
CA LYS A 89 -0.16 -13.71 -7.98
C LYS A 89 -0.81 -14.09 -9.31
N GLN A 90 -2.07 -14.54 -9.28
CA GLN A 90 -2.78 -14.94 -10.50
C GLN A 90 -2.86 -13.80 -11.51
N ARG A 91 -3.11 -12.57 -11.05
CA ARG A 91 -3.25 -11.40 -11.92
C ARG A 91 -1.91 -10.90 -12.45
N THR A 92 -0.86 -10.92 -11.64
CA THR A 92 0.49 -10.54 -12.08
C THR A 92 1.08 -11.57 -13.02
N ASP A 93 0.85 -12.87 -12.80
CA ASP A 93 1.38 -13.93 -13.67
C ASP A 93 0.85 -13.81 -15.10
N LYS A 94 -0.41 -13.41 -15.30
CA LYS A 94 -0.95 -13.10 -16.64
C LYS A 94 -0.13 -12.07 -17.41
N VAL A 95 0.28 -11.01 -16.73
CA VAL A 95 1.06 -9.93 -17.34
C VAL A 95 2.50 -10.39 -17.55
N LYS A 96 3.09 -11.17 -16.63
CA LYS A 96 4.40 -11.81 -16.84
C LYS A 96 4.40 -12.71 -18.06
N ASP A 97 3.38 -13.53 -18.24
CA ASP A 97 3.24 -14.43 -19.39
C ASP A 97 3.15 -13.64 -20.71
N ALA A 98 2.37 -12.55 -20.73
CA ALA A 98 2.26 -11.67 -21.90
C ALA A 98 3.59 -10.98 -22.23
N MET A 99 4.30 -10.48 -21.23
CA MET A 99 5.62 -9.87 -21.41
C MET A 99 6.65 -10.88 -21.94
N ASN A 100 6.60 -12.13 -21.47
CA ASN A 100 7.51 -13.19 -21.92
C ASN A 100 7.25 -13.65 -23.36
N ALA A 101 6.07 -13.36 -23.92
CA ALA A 101 5.68 -13.77 -25.26
C ALA A 101 6.12 -12.79 -26.37
N VAL A 102 6.63 -11.60 -26.01
CA VAL A 102 7.02 -10.55 -26.98
C VAL A 102 8.46 -10.07 -26.75
N PRO A 103 9.19 -9.71 -27.82
CA PRO A 103 10.57 -9.28 -27.68
C PRO A 103 10.66 -7.89 -27.02
N TYR A 104 11.32 -7.78 -25.87
CA TYR A 104 11.48 -6.52 -25.14
C TYR A 104 12.18 -5.39 -25.95
N GLY A 105 12.95 -5.76 -26.98
CA GLY A 105 13.59 -4.81 -27.89
C GLY A 105 12.59 -3.94 -28.65
N ASP A 106 11.39 -4.47 -28.94
CA ASP A 106 10.25 -3.73 -29.49
C ASP A 106 9.39 -3.24 -28.32
N ARG A 107 9.50 -1.94 -28.01
CA ARG A 107 8.90 -1.40 -26.79
C ARG A 107 7.42 -1.13 -26.95
N GLU A 108 6.98 -0.73 -28.14
CA GLU A 108 5.56 -0.60 -28.46
C GLU A 108 4.85 -1.95 -28.31
N ALA A 109 5.36 -3.03 -28.91
CA ALA A 109 4.77 -4.35 -28.78
C ALA A 109 4.71 -4.86 -27.32
N MET A 110 5.74 -4.55 -26.51
CA MET A 110 5.75 -4.87 -25.08
C MET A 110 4.65 -4.15 -24.31
N VAL A 111 4.47 -2.85 -24.53
CA VAL A 111 3.41 -2.06 -23.88
C VAL A 111 2.03 -2.56 -24.30
N GLU A 112 1.83 -2.83 -25.60
CA GLU A 112 0.57 -3.38 -26.12
C GLU A 112 0.23 -4.73 -25.48
N ALA A 113 1.21 -5.63 -25.33
CA ALA A 113 1.01 -6.91 -24.66
C ALA A 113 0.63 -6.76 -23.18
N ILE A 114 1.27 -5.83 -22.45
CA ILE A 114 0.94 -5.54 -21.04
C ILE A 114 -0.50 -5.02 -20.92
N VAL A 115 -0.88 -4.04 -21.74
CA VAL A 115 -2.23 -3.45 -21.70
C VAL A 115 -3.29 -4.49 -22.07
N ALA A 116 -3.05 -5.28 -23.11
CA ALA A 116 -3.96 -6.36 -23.49
C ALA A 116 -4.14 -7.42 -22.38
N ALA A 117 -3.08 -7.70 -21.61
CA ALA A 117 -3.16 -8.60 -20.46
C ALA A 117 -3.93 -7.96 -19.29
N ILE A 118 -3.77 -6.66 -19.06
CA ILE A 118 -4.55 -5.89 -18.06
C ILE A 118 -6.04 -5.94 -18.41
N ASP A 119 -6.41 -5.73 -19.67
CA ASP A 119 -7.82 -5.80 -20.14
C ASP A 119 -8.44 -7.19 -19.91
N GLN A 120 -7.63 -8.23 -19.82
CA GLN A 120 -8.02 -9.61 -19.49
C GLN A 120 -7.99 -9.89 -17.97
N GLY A 121 -7.99 -8.85 -17.15
CA GLY A 121 -7.95 -8.93 -15.69
C GLY A 121 -6.55 -9.14 -15.10
N GLY A 122 -5.49 -8.91 -15.89
CA GLY A 122 -4.12 -8.85 -15.41
C GLY A 122 -3.88 -7.64 -14.48
N LEU A 123 -2.71 -7.59 -13.86
CA LEU A 123 -2.28 -6.45 -13.05
C LEU A 123 -0.79 -6.20 -13.29
N PHE A 124 -0.45 -5.05 -13.87
CA PHE A 124 0.94 -4.60 -13.95
C PHE A 124 1.32 -3.95 -12.61
N ALA A 125 2.48 -4.32 -12.09
CA ALA A 125 2.87 -3.98 -10.72
C ALA A 125 4.32 -3.52 -10.66
N VAL A 126 4.54 -2.39 -9.99
CA VAL A 126 5.83 -1.74 -9.78
C VAL A 126 6.10 -1.66 -8.29
N ASP A 127 7.28 -2.12 -7.86
CA ASP A 127 7.72 -2.07 -6.47
C ASP A 127 8.86 -1.07 -6.32
N VAL A 128 8.71 -0.09 -5.43
CA VAL A 128 9.76 0.86 -5.03
C VAL A 128 10.19 0.52 -3.62
N ASP A 129 11.36 -0.13 -3.50
CA ASP A 129 11.84 -0.66 -2.22
C ASP A 129 13.37 -0.67 -2.12
N ILE A 130 13.88 -0.96 -0.93
CA ILE A 130 15.31 -1.03 -0.59
C ILE A 130 15.83 -2.48 -0.59
N VAL A 131 14.93 -3.47 -0.61
CA VAL A 131 15.26 -4.90 -0.66
C VAL A 131 14.33 -5.65 -1.61
N PRO A 132 14.70 -6.86 -2.07
CA PRO A 132 13.75 -7.75 -2.76
C PRO A 132 12.62 -8.18 -1.80
N THR A 133 11.44 -7.57 -1.93
CA THR A 133 10.29 -7.82 -1.04
C THR A 133 9.51 -9.08 -1.44
N LYS A 134 8.58 -9.55 -0.58
CA LYS A 134 7.72 -10.70 -0.91
C LYS A 134 6.67 -10.36 -1.96
N ILE A 135 6.07 -9.17 -1.90
CA ILE A 135 5.20 -8.70 -2.98
C ILE A 135 5.98 -8.38 -4.26
N GLY A 136 7.24 -7.98 -4.14
CA GLY A 136 8.18 -7.74 -5.24
C GLY A 136 8.44 -8.98 -6.10
N GLU A 137 8.40 -10.19 -5.52
CA GLU A 137 8.45 -11.46 -6.27
C GLU A 137 7.31 -11.57 -7.32
N ALA A 138 6.19 -10.88 -7.11
CA ALA A 138 5.07 -10.80 -8.05
C ALA A 138 5.14 -9.59 -9.00
N CYS A 139 6.01 -8.60 -8.74
CA CYS A 139 6.10 -7.37 -9.53
C CYS A 139 6.86 -7.56 -10.85
N HIS A 140 6.68 -6.61 -11.76
CA HIS A 140 7.25 -6.63 -13.12
C HIS A 140 8.45 -5.68 -13.23
N VAL A 141 8.42 -4.59 -12.46
CA VAL A 141 9.51 -3.62 -12.35
C VAL A 141 9.77 -3.39 -10.87
N VAL A 142 11.06 -3.37 -10.51
CA VAL A 142 11.53 -3.01 -9.17
C VAL A 142 12.46 -1.82 -9.31
N LEU A 143 12.18 -0.75 -8.57
CA LEU A 143 12.96 0.48 -8.58
C LEU A 143 13.69 0.61 -7.22
N PRO A 144 15.03 0.67 -7.21
CA PRO A 144 15.78 0.74 -5.96
C PRO A 144 15.64 2.13 -5.34
N ALA A 145 15.20 2.18 -4.08
CA ALA A 145 15.23 3.40 -3.27
C ALA A 145 16.53 3.49 -2.45
N ALA A 146 16.96 4.71 -2.16
CA ALA A 146 17.88 4.98 -1.05
C ALA A 146 17.07 5.22 0.24
N THR A 147 17.67 5.06 1.42
CA THR A 147 16.99 5.28 2.72
C THR A 147 17.71 6.29 3.61
N SER A 148 17.19 6.52 4.82
CA SER A 148 17.77 7.44 5.80
C SER A 148 19.25 7.08 6.08
N GLY A 149 20.12 8.10 6.04
CA GLY A 149 21.58 7.93 6.12
C GLY A 149 22.26 7.94 4.75
N GLU A 150 21.54 7.61 3.68
CA GLU A 150 22.01 7.70 2.28
C GLU A 150 21.48 8.97 1.57
N MET A 151 20.52 9.64 2.20
CA MET A 151 19.97 10.94 1.79
C MET A 151 19.72 11.85 2.99
N ASN A 152 19.65 13.16 2.75
CA ASN A 152 19.15 14.10 3.75
C ASN A 152 17.65 13.84 4.00
N LEU A 153 17.27 13.68 5.26
CA LEU A 153 15.89 13.36 5.65
C LEU A 153 15.57 14.02 7.00
N THR A 154 14.45 14.72 7.08
CA THR A 154 14.12 15.61 8.22
C THR A 154 13.07 15.05 9.18
N SER A 155 12.61 13.82 8.97
CA SER A 155 11.68 13.12 9.87
C SER A 155 11.76 11.61 9.63
N MET A 156 12.56 10.89 10.42
CA MET A 156 12.39 9.44 10.62
C MET A 156 11.38 9.25 11.72
#